data_AF-A0A2G9TID8-F1
#
_entry.id   AF-A0A2G9TID8-F1
#
_cell.length_a   1.000
_cell.length_b   1.000
_cell.length_c   1.000
_cell.angle_alpha   90.00
_cell.angle_beta   90.00
_cell.angle_gamma   90.00
#
_symmetry.space_group_name_H-M   'P 1'
#
loop_
_entity.id
_entity.type
_entity.pdbx_description
1 polymer ?
#
loop_
_entity_poly.entity_id
_entity_poly.type
_entity_poly.pdbx_seq_one_letter_code
_entity_poly.pdbx_strand_id
1 'polypeptide(L)'
;QEFFGSKVVVFYESKFALYPYYKDYDPNQPVNGGLPQNISLQAHLDGVAQLIQVVIPDLNFDGIAVIDLEAWRPLYHMNWDKKKVYKEQSVQLVLQNQPYLSTEETEALAEQQFNRAAR
;
A
#
# COMPACT_ATOMS: atom_id res chain seq x y z
N GLN A 1 -3.87 20.53 3.40
CA GLN A 1 -4.44 21.48 2.43
C GLN A 1 -5.02 20.63 1.31
N GLU A 2 -6.32 20.73 1.04
CA GLU A 2 -6.98 19.95 0.00
C GLU A 2 -7.18 20.83 -1.24
N PHE A 3 -6.86 20.28 -2.41
CA PHE A 3 -7.10 20.94 -3.69
C PHE A 3 -7.95 20.02 -4.55
N PHE A 4 -9.24 20.35 -4.67
CA PHE A 4 -10.16 19.76 -5.63
C PHE A 4 -10.50 20.84 -6.65
N GLY A 5 -9.59 21.07 -7.58
CA GLY A 5 -9.80 22.03 -8.67
C GLY A 5 -10.39 21.33 -9.88
N SER A 6 -11.06 22.10 -10.75
CA SER A 6 -11.54 21.61 -12.06
C SER A 6 -10.43 21.17 -13.03
N LYS A 7 -9.16 21.22 -12.62
CA LYS A 7 -7.98 20.93 -13.44
C LYS A 7 -6.97 19.97 -12.80
N VAL A 8 -6.90 19.89 -11.47
CA VAL A 8 -5.98 18.99 -10.75
C VAL A 8 -6.67 18.44 -9.51
N VAL A 9 -6.56 17.13 -9.31
CA VAL A 9 -7.01 16.39 -8.13
C VAL A 9 -5.86 15.53 -7.62
N VAL A 10 -5.64 15.52 -6.30
CA VAL A 10 -4.59 14.71 -5.67
C VAL A 10 -5.22 13.74 -4.66
N PHE A 11 -4.92 12.46 -4.81
CA PHE A 11 -5.32 11.40 -3.88
C PHE A 11 -4.14 11.05 -2.97
N TYR A 12 -4.29 11.30 -1.67
CA TYR A 12 -3.28 10.99 -0.66
C TYR A 12 -3.49 9.61 -0.05
N GLU A 13 -2.38 8.93 0.30
CA GLU A 13 -2.38 7.60 0.93
C GLU A 13 -3.36 7.41 2.09
N SER A 14 -3.49 8.41 2.98
CA SER A 14 -4.38 8.34 4.15
C SER A 14 -5.87 8.26 3.82
N LYS A 15 -6.25 8.55 2.56
CA LYS A 15 -7.64 8.54 2.08
C LYS A 15 -7.83 7.62 0.88
N PHE A 16 -6.80 6.91 0.45
CA PHE A 16 -6.86 6.08 -0.75
C PHE A 16 -7.40 4.68 -0.44
N ALA A 17 -8.69 4.64 -0.10
CA ALA A 17 -9.44 3.42 0.22
C ALA A 17 -8.70 2.54 1.26
N LEU A 18 -8.46 1.27 0.92
CA LEU A 18 -7.78 0.30 1.80
C LEU A 18 -6.26 0.28 1.64
N TYR A 19 -5.63 1.36 1.17
CA TYR A 19 -4.17 1.41 1.02
C TYR A 19 -3.47 1.05 2.34
N PRO A 20 -2.63 0.01 2.39
CA PRO A 20 -2.02 -0.47 3.62
C PRO A 20 -0.70 0.23 3.89
N TYR A 21 -0.49 0.64 5.14
CA TYR A 21 0.76 1.28 5.56
C TYR A 21 0.98 1.18 7.07
N TYR A 22 2.21 1.42 7.51
CA TYR A 22 2.52 1.60 8.93
C TYR A 22 2.59 3.08 9.25
N LYS A 23 1.74 3.56 10.16
CA LYS A 23 1.75 4.96 10.57
C LYS A 23 3.10 5.30 11.20
N ASP A 24 3.72 6.38 10.73
CA ASP A 24 5.05 6.81 11.15
C ASP A 24 6.13 5.71 11.03
N TYR A 25 5.91 4.72 10.15
CA TYR A 25 6.76 3.54 9.98
C TYR A 25 6.89 2.67 11.25
N ASP A 26 5.94 2.77 12.18
CA ASP A 26 5.88 1.98 13.41
C ASP A 26 5.14 0.65 13.15
N PRO A 27 5.81 -0.51 13.33
CA PRO A 27 5.18 -1.83 13.12
C PRO A 27 3.98 -2.09 14.04
N ASN A 28 3.85 -1.36 15.16
CA ASN A 28 2.72 -1.49 16.08
C ASN A 28 1.49 -0.68 15.67
N GLN A 29 1.59 0.13 14.61
CA GLN A 29 0.50 0.97 14.10
C GLN A 29 0.17 0.64 12.63
N PRO A 30 -0.22 -0.61 12.31
CA PRO A 30 -0.65 -0.97 10.97
C PRO A 30 -2.01 -0.34 10.64
N VAL A 31 -2.09 0.30 9.47
CA VAL A 31 -3.33 0.73 8.83
C VAL A 31 -3.62 -0.24 7.69
N ASN A 32 -4.87 -0.73 7.62
CA ASN A 32 -5.32 -1.75 6.68
C ASN A 32 -4.38 -2.99 6.64
N GLY A 33 -3.85 -3.40 7.80
CA GLY A 33 -2.94 -4.56 7.87
C GLY A 33 -1.49 -4.30 7.45
N GLY A 34 -1.13 -3.05 7.12
CA GLY A 34 0.25 -2.55 6.98
C GLY A 34 1.02 -2.99 5.72
N LEU A 35 0.69 -4.16 5.16
CA LEU A 35 1.38 -4.74 3.99
C LEU A 35 0.41 -4.93 2.82
N PRO A 36 0.86 -4.78 1.56
CA PRO A 36 0.03 -5.01 0.38
C PRO A 36 -0.50 -6.45 0.30
N GLN A 37 0.29 -7.44 0.73
CA GLN A 37 -0.15 -8.84 0.74
C GLN A 37 -1.16 -9.20 1.85
N ASN A 38 -1.49 -8.26 2.76
CA ASN A 38 -2.46 -8.45 3.84
C ASN A 38 -3.88 -7.95 3.51
N ILE A 39 -4.11 -7.41 2.32
CA ILE A 39 -5.41 -6.85 1.93
C ILE A 39 -6.03 -7.60 0.76
N SER A 40 -7.37 -7.53 0.68
CA SER A 40 -8.09 -7.92 -0.52
C SER A 40 -7.97 -6.82 -1.58
N LEU A 41 -7.30 -7.13 -2.69
CA LEU A 41 -7.19 -6.22 -3.83
C LEU A 41 -8.58 -5.82 -4.36
N GLN A 42 -9.53 -6.77 -4.43
CA GLN A 42 -10.88 -6.47 -4.91
C GLN A 42 -11.56 -5.43 -4.02
N ALA A 43 -11.50 -5.61 -2.70
CA ALA A 43 -12.11 -4.66 -1.77
C ALA A 43 -11.44 -3.27 -1.84
N HIS A 44 -10.12 -3.22 -2.06
CA HIS A 44 -9.41 -1.96 -2.30
C HIS A 44 -9.92 -1.27 -3.56
N LEU A 45 -10.02 -1.99 -4.68
CA LEU A 45 -10.49 -1.45 -5.96
C LEU A 45 -11.94 -0.97 -5.89
N ASP A 46 -12.82 -1.69 -5.19
CA ASP A 46 -14.21 -1.27 -4.97
C ASP A 46 -14.27 0.06 -4.19
N GLY A 47 -13.43 0.20 -3.15
CA GLY A 47 -13.30 1.44 -2.39
C GLY A 47 -12.71 2.60 -3.20
N VAL A 48 -11.69 2.33 -4.04
CA VAL A 48 -11.11 3.34 -4.95
C VAL A 48 -12.15 3.81 -5.96
N ALA A 49 -12.95 2.92 -6.52
CA ALA A 49 -14.01 3.30 -7.47
C ALA A 49 -15.04 4.24 -6.82
N GLN A 50 -15.48 3.93 -5.58
CA GLN A 50 -16.39 4.81 -4.83
C GLN A 50 -15.74 6.15 -4.51
N LEU A 51 -14.47 6.15 -4.07
CA LEU A 51 -13.72 7.37 -3.77
C LEU A 51 -13.60 8.27 -5.00
N ILE A 52 -13.28 7.71 -6.18
CA ILE A 52 -13.18 8.46 -7.43
C ILE A 52 -14.53 9.11 -7.78
N GLN A 53 -15.65 8.39 -7.65
CA GLN A 53 -16.98 8.95 -7.92
C GLN A 53 -17.33 10.14 -7.02
N VAL A 54 -16.89 10.11 -5.76
CA VAL A 54 -17.12 11.19 -4.80
C VAL A 54 -16.21 12.38 -5.08
N VAL A 55 -14.93 12.14 -5.35
CA VAL A 55 -13.91 13.19 -5.49
C VAL A 55 -13.93 13.82 -6.88
N ILE A 56 -14.21 13.05 -7.92
CA ILE A 56 -14.29 13.46 -9.33
C ILE A 56 -15.69 13.10 -9.85
N PRO A 57 -16.73 13.86 -9.48
CA PRO A 57 -18.11 13.56 -9.88
C PRO A 57 -18.39 13.84 -11.36
N ASP A 58 -17.56 14.66 -12.01
CA ASP A 58 -17.70 14.95 -13.45
C ASP A 58 -17.15 13.77 -14.27
N LEU A 59 -18.05 13.07 -14.95
CA LEU A 59 -17.71 11.96 -15.84
C LEU A 59 -16.89 12.39 -17.07
N ASN A 60 -16.85 13.68 -17.37
CA ASN A 60 -16.06 14.27 -18.47
C ASN A 60 -14.79 14.96 -17.97
N PHE A 61 -14.35 14.70 -16.73
CA PHE A 61 -13.13 15.30 -16.19
C PHE A 61 -11.93 15.07 -17.11
N ASP A 62 -11.35 16.18 -17.58
CA ASP A 62 -10.22 16.23 -18.52
C ASP A 62 -8.91 16.73 -17.89
N GLY A 63 -8.91 16.87 -16.56
CA GLY A 63 -7.77 17.34 -15.78
C GLY A 63 -6.79 16.23 -15.40
N ILE A 64 -5.83 16.58 -14.54
CA ILE A 64 -4.81 15.65 -14.04
C ILE A 64 -5.25 15.09 -12.68
N ALA A 65 -5.31 13.76 -12.58
CA ALA A 65 -5.46 13.06 -11.31
C ALA A 65 -4.11 12.47 -10.89
N VAL A 66 -3.60 12.90 -9.74
CA VAL A 66 -2.34 12.41 -9.16
C VAL A 66 -2.66 11.48 -8.00
N ILE A 67 -2.03 10.30 -8.01
CA ILE A 67 -2.09 9.34 -6.90
C ILE A 67 -0.76 9.44 -6.16
N ASP A 68 -0.82 9.92 -4.93
CA ASP A 68 0.33 10.20 -4.08
C ASP A 68 0.42 9.16 -2.94
N LEU A 69 1.03 8.01 -3.29
CA LEU A 69 1.24 6.87 -2.41
C LEU A 69 2.73 6.71 -2.15
N GLU A 70 3.18 7.14 -0.97
CA GLU A 70 4.61 7.17 -0.68
C GLU A 70 5.01 6.17 0.39
N ALA A 71 4.08 5.58 1.14
CA ALA A 71 4.39 4.74 2.30
C ALA A 71 5.42 3.64 2.01
N TRP A 72 5.31 2.92 0.89
CA TRP A 72 6.23 1.86 0.46
C TRP A 72 6.55 1.96 -1.03
N ARG A 73 7.62 1.29 -1.45
CA ARG A 73 8.01 1.15 -2.85
C ARG A 73 7.59 -0.23 -3.36
N PRO A 74 7.20 -0.38 -4.64
CA PRO A 74 6.63 -1.63 -5.15
C PRO A 74 7.65 -2.77 -5.22
N LEU A 75 8.95 -2.45 -5.28
CA LEU A 75 10.02 -3.43 -5.20
C LEU A 75 10.52 -3.54 -3.76
N TYR A 76 10.43 -4.75 -3.21
CA TYR A 76 10.82 -5.13 -1.86
C TYR A 76 12.22 -4.60 -1.50
N HIS A 77 13.22 -4.86 -2.35
CA HIS A 77 14.60 -4.43 -2.10
C HIS A 77 14.77 -2.90 -2.07
N MET A 78 13.84 -2.13 -2.64
CA MET A 78 13.85 -0.66 -2.61
C MET A 78 13.27 -0.08 -1.31
N ASN A 79 12.77 -0.90 -0.38
CA ASN A 79 12.23 -0.43 0.91
C ASN A 79 13.34 -0.31 1.98
N TRP A 80 14.27 0.63 1.75
CA TRP A 80 15.36 0.98 2.67
C TRP A 80 15.00 2.15 3.61
N ASP A 81 15.91 2.47 4.55
CA ASP A 81 15.74 3.45 5.63
C ASP A 81 14.46 3.23 6.44
N LYS A 82 13.66 4.28 6.65
CA LYS A 82 12.37 4.21 7.37
C LYS A 82 11.41 3.18 6.78
N LYS A 83 11.55 2.82 5.49
CA LYS A 83 10.72 1.81 4.82
C LYS A 83 11.13 0.38 5.14
N LYS A 84 12.21 0.17 5.90
CA LYS A 84 12.66 -1.17 6.31
C LYS A 84 11.57 -1.95 7.08
N VAL A 85 10.64 -1.25 7.73
CA VAL A 85 9.48 -1.87 8.38
C VAL A 85 8.69 -2.79 7.43
N TYR A 86 8.54 -2.43 6.15
CA TYR A 86 7.83 -3.27 5.18
C TYR A 86 8.59 -4.58 4.89
N LYS A 87 9.91 -4.54 4.90
CA LYS A 87 10.75 -5.73 4.76
C LYS A 87 10.61 -6.63 5.98
N GLU A 88 10.83 -6.07 7.16
CA GLU A 88 10.83 -6.79 8.44
C GLU A 88 9.46 -7.41 8.71
N GLN A 89 8.37 -6.67 8.48
CA GLN A 89 7.02 -7.17 8.72
C GLN A 89 6.59 -8.20 7.68
N SER A 90 7.06 -8.12 6.42
CA SER A 90 6.81 -9.18 5.43
C SER A 90 7.46 -10.50 5.85
N VAL A 91 8.68 -10.45 6.41
CA VAL A 91 9.38 -11.62 6.95
C VAL A 91 8.65 -12.19 8.16
N GLN A 92 8.22 -11.33 9.09
CA GLN A 92 7.44 -11.76 10.25
C GLN A 92 6.12 -12.44 9.84
N LEU A 93 5.42 -11.91 8.84
CA LEU A 93 4.21 -12.51 8.31
C LEU A 93 4.48 -13.92 7.73
N VAL A 94 5.58 -14.12 7.01
CA VAL A 94 5.95 -15.44 6.51
C VAL A 94 6.26 -16.40 7.66
N LEU A 95 7.07 -15.98 8.64
CA LEU A 95 7.41 -16.81 9.81
C LEU A 95 6.19 -17.24 10.62
N GLN A 96 5.22 -16.34 10.80
CA GLN A 96 3.98 -16.65 11.50
C GLN A 96 3.17 -17.73 10.79
N ASN A 97 3.17 -17.73 9.45
CA ASN A 97 2.43 -18.69 8.64
C ASN A 97 3.21 -19.98 8.36
N GLN A 98 4.53 -19.91 8.28
CA GLN A 98 5.43 -21.01 7.89
C GLN A 98 6.71 -21.01 8.77
N PRO A 99 6.60 -21.33 10.07
CA PRO A 99 7.70 -21.21 11.03
C PRO A 99 8.84 -22.20 10.83
N TYR A 100 8.68 -23.16 9.91
CA TYR A 100 9.66 -24.21 9.60
C TYR A 100 10.64 -23.82 8.48
N LEU A 101 10.41 -22.70 7.78
CA LEU A 101 11.29 -22.24 6.73
C LEU A 101 12.63 -21.77 7.32
N SER A 102 13.71 -21.97 6.56
CA SER A 102 14.98 -21.33 6.87
C SER A 102 14.89 -19.81 6.70
N THR A 103 15.88 -19.09 7.23
CA THR A 103 15.96 -17.63 7.08
C THR A 103 15.99 -17.19 5.61
N GLU A 104 16.74 -17.89 4.77
CA GLU A 104 16.86 -17.57 3.34
C GLU A 104 15.54 -17.82 2.59
N GLU A 105 14.89 -18.95 2.84
CA GLU A 105 13.58 -19.26 2.25
C GLU A 105 12.49 -18.28 2.70
N THR A 106 12.54 -17.88 3.97
CA THR A 106 11.60 -16.90 4.54
C THR A 106 11.76 -15.54 3.86
N GLU A 107 12.98 -15.02 3.73
CA GLU A 107 13.24 -13.73 3.08
C GLU A 107 12.83 -13.77 1.61
N ALA A 108 13.19 -14.85 0.88
CA ALA A 108 12.84 -15.01 -0.53
C ALA A 108 11.32 -15.06 -0.74
N LEU A 109 10.59 -15.78 0.12
CA LEU A 109 9.14 -15.85 0.06
C LEU A 109 8.49 -14.52 0.45
N ALA A 110 9.04 -13.80 1.43
CA ALA A 110 8.57 -12.48 1.84
C ALA A 110 8.71 -11.46 0.69
N GLU A 111 9.86 -11.45 0.01
CA GLU A 111 10.09 -10.63 -1.17
C GLU A 111 9.11 -10.99 -2.30
N GLN A 112 8.94 -12.28 -2.59
CA GLN A 112 8.02 -12.73 -3.63
C GLN A 112 6.57 -12.29 -3.35
N GLN A 113 6.09 -12.49 -2.12
CA GLN A 113 4.72 -12.13 -1.73
C GLN A 113 4.50 -10.62 -1.77
N PHE A 114 5.45 -9.85 -1.24
CA PHE A 114 5.38 -8.39 -1.25
C PHE A 114 5.39 -7.85 -2.69
N ASN A 115 6.37 -8.25 -3.52
CA ASN A 115 6.49 -7.78 -4.91
C ASN A 115 5.25 -8.15 -5.74
N ARG A 116 4.66 -9.32 -5.48
CA ARG A 116 3.43 -9.76 -6.18
C ARG A 116 2.23 -8.91 -5.78
N ALA A 117 2.09 -8.58 -4.50
CA ALA A 117 0.95 -7.82 -4.01
C ALA A 117 1.08 -6.31 -4.27
N ALA A 118 2.31 -5.79 -4.38
CA ALA A 118 2.59 -4.39 -4.65
C ALA A 118 2.56 -4.02 -6.15
N ARG A 119 2.35 -5.00 -7.05
CA ARG A 119 2.28 -4.85 -8.51
C ARG A 119 0.85 -4.61 -8.96
#